data_AF-A0A351T7I2-F1
#
_entry.id   AF-A0A351T7I2-F1
#
_cell.length_a   1.000
_cell.length_b   1.000
_cell.length_c   1.000
_cell.angle_alpha   90.00
_cell.angle_beta   90.00
_cell.angle_gamma   90.00
#
_symmetry.space_group_name_H-M   'P 1'
#
loop_
_entity.id
_entity.type
_entity.pdbx_description
1 polymer ?
#
loop_
_entity_poly.entity_id
_entity_poly.type
_entity_poly.pdbx_seq_one_letter_code
_entity_poly.pdbx_strand_id
1 'polypeptide(L)'
;SCGGLISASLVAVPGASAFYIGGGIVYTAQSGRQIVPGRPKGMRSASEPFALFEARTIRERMGADWGIGETGASGPSGNPYGDPAGHACVAVSGPVERVITLATGETDRGKNMWLFAHAA
;
A
#
# COMPACT_ATOMS: atom_id res chain seq x y z
N SER A 1 -3.45 3.21 -2.61
CA SER A 1 -4.83 3.76 -2.65
C SER A 1 -5.16 4.68 -1.49
N CYS A 2 -4.53 4.52 -0.31
CA CYS A 2 -4.73 5.39 0.84
C CYS A 2 -4.06 6.78 0.72
N GLY A 3 -3.26 7.03 -0.31
CA GLY A 3 -2.76 8.37 -0.63
C GLY A 3 -1.75 8.96 0.36
N GLY A 4 -1.02 8.12 1.10
CA GLY A 4 -0.01 8.56 2.07
C GLY A 4 -0.50 8.64 3.52
N LEU A 5 -1.76 8.29 3.78
CA LEU A 5 -2.33 8.30 5.13
C LEU A 5 -1.62 7.33 6.10
N ILE A 6 -1.09 6.21 5.61
CA ILE A 6 -0.26 5.29 6.43
C ILE A 6 0.99 6.03 6.92
N SER A 7 1.75 6.62 5.99
CA SER A 7 2.94 7.41 6.33
C SER A 7 2.62 8.56 7.27
N ALA A 8 1.55 9.32 6.99
CA ALA A 8 1.11 10.43 7.84
C ALA A 8 0.79 9.96 9.28
N SER A 9 0.13 8.80 9.43
CA SER A 9 -0.22 8.23 10.73
C SER A 9 1.02 7.80 11.51
N LEU A 10 2.01 7.20 10.84
CA LEU A 10 3.28 6.80 11.47
C LEU A 10 4.11 8.01 11.91
N VAL A 11 4.25 9.03 11.05
CA VAL A 11 5.06 10.23 11.38
C VAL A 11 4.39 11.16 12.39
N ALA A 12 3.08 11.04 12.60
CA ALA A 12 2.36 11.79 13.62
C ALA A 12 2.69 11.33 15.06
N VAL A 13 3.27 10.12 15.22
CA VAL A 13 3.71 9.62 16.54
C VAL A 13 4.93 10.41 17.02
N PRO A 14 4.92 10.99 18.24
CA PRO A 14 6.09 11.67 18.79
C PRO A 14 7.34 10.78 18.78
N GLY A 15 8.45 11.27 18.24
CA GLY A 15 9.68 10.51 18.10
C GLY A 15 9.76 9.62 16.85
N ALA A 16 8.86 9.80 15.86
CA ALA A 16 8.83 9.00 14.63
C ALA A 16 10.16 8.86 13.89
N SER A 17 11.06 9.84 13.99
CA SER A 17 12.39 9.76 13.39
C SER A 17 13.25 8.61 13.91
N ALA A 18 12.90 8.01 15.07
CA ALA A 18 13.59 6.85 15.62
C ALA A 18 13.22 5.54 14.90
N PHE A 19 12.10 5.48 14.17
CA PHE A 19 11.62 4.22 13.57
C PHE A 19 11.12 4.35 12.12
N TYR A 20 10.71 5.53 11.67
CA TYR A 20 10.24 5.75 10.31
C TYR A 20 11.36 6.32 9.45
N ILE A 21 12.01 5.45 8.67
CA ILE A 21 13.13 5.83 7.78
C ILE A 21 12.62 6.57 6.54
N GLY A 22 11.46 6.18 6.02
CA GLY A 22 10.91 6.77 4.79
C GLY A 22 9.91 5.87 4.10
N GLY A 23 9.46 6.29 2.92
CA GLY A 23 8.49 5.57 2.11
C GLY A 23 8.20 6.32 0.80
N GLY A 24 7.20 5.86 0.05
CA GLY A 24 6.80 6.51 -1.19
C GLY A 24 5.32 6.32 -1.50
N ILE A 25 4.70 7.35 -2.09
CA ILE A 25 3.31 7.31 -2.54
C ILE A 25 3.31 6.98 -4.03
N VAL A 26 3.06 5.72 -4.36
CA VAL A 26 3.15 5.19 -5.73
C VAL A 26 1.75 5.19 -6.37
N TYR A 27 1.36 6.33 -6.96
CA TYR A 27 0.02 6.47 -7.52
C TYR A 27 -0.07 6.04 -9.00
N THR A 28 0.99 6.29 -9.78
CA THR A 28 0.99 6.01 -11.22
C THR A 28 2.02 4.94 -11.58
N ALA A 29 1.78 4.22 -12.67
CA ALA A 29 2.75 3.27 -13.21
C ALA A 29 4.12 3.92 -13.50
N GLN A 30 4.15 5.21 -13.84
CA GLN A 30 5.39 5.97 -14.02
C GLN A 30 6.14 6.13 -12.70
N SER A 31 5.48 6.57 -11.63
CA SER A 31 6.10 6.64 -10.29
C SER A 31 6.54 5.26 -9.79
N GLY A 32 5.78 4.20 -10.10
CA GLY A 32 6.12 2.83 -9.72
C GLY A 32 7.43 2.35 -10.30
N ARG A 33 7.73 2.69 -11.56
CA ARG A 33 9.03 2.36 -12.18
C ARG A 33 10.23 3.02 -11.48
N GLN A 34 10.01 4.13 -10.77
CA GLN A 34 11.08 4.86 -10.07
C GLN A 34 11.19 4.42 -8.61
N ILE A 35 10.07 4.27 -7.91
CA ILE A 35 10.00 4.05 -6.46
C ILE A 35 9.99 2.56 -6.09
N VAL A 36 9.34 1.72 -6.90
CA VAL A 36 9.22 0.26 -6.70
C VAL A 36 9.53 -0.48 -8.02
N PRO A 37 10.77 -0.38 -8.55
CA PRO A 37 11.14 -0.97 -9.83
C PRO A 37 11.16 -2.50 -9.74
N GLY A 38 11.22 -3.16 -10.90
CA GLY A 38 11.35 -4.62 -10.96
C GLY A 38 10.02 -5.36 -10.85
N ARG A 39 8.88 -4.65 -10.91
CA ARG A 39 7.55 -5.26 -10.98
C ARG A 39 7.52 -6.31 -12.09
N PRO A 40 7.26 -7.60 -11.78
CA PRO A 40 7.15 -8.64 -12.79
C PRO A 40 6.07 -8.33 -13.84
N LYS A 41 6.35 -8.69 -15.10
CA LYS A 41 5.39 -8.52 -16.20
C LYS A 41 4.10 -9.28 -15.88
N GLY A 42 2.95 -8.63 -16.08
CA GLY A 42 1.64 -9.23 -15.82
C GLY A 42 1.21 -9.25 -14.35
N MET A 43 2.05 -8.82 -13.41
CA MET A 43 1.62 -8.65 -12.01
C MET A 43 0.57 -7.56 -11.93
N ARG A 44 -0.66 -7.91 -11.54
CA ARG A 44 -1.83 -7.02 -11.47
C ARG A 44 -1.80 -6.15 -10.20
N SER A 45 -2.23 -4.89 -10.28
CA SER A 45 -2.41 -4.07 -9.06
C SER A 45 -3.58 -4.60 -8.21
N ALA A 46 -3.78 -4.05 -7.00
CA ALA A 46 -4.90 -4.42 -6.12
C ALA A 46 -4.99 -5.95 -5.90
N SER A 47 -3.83 -6.58 -5.72
CA SER A 47 -3.70 -8.01 -5.49
C SER A 47 -2.68 -8.26 -4.40
N GLU A 48 -2.85 -9.37 -3.67
CA GLU A 48 -1.95 -9.75 -2.59
C GLU A 48 -0.48 -9.88 -3.05
N PRO A 49 -0.17 -10.50 -4.21
CA PRO A 49 1.20 -10.57 -4.69
C PRO A 49 1.82 -9.20 -4.98
N PHE A 50 1.02 -8.23 -5.46
CA PHE A 50 1.52 -6.89 -5.73
C PHE A 50 1.75 -6.09 -4.44
N ALA A 51 0.86 -6.17 -3.46
CA ALA A 51 1.05 -5.56 -2.16
C ALA A 51 2.34 -6.09 -1.48
N LEU A 52 2.55 -7.40 -1.50
CA LEU A 52 3.75 -8.01 -0.90
C LEU A 52 5.02 -7.64 -1.67
N PHE A 53 4.95 -7.55 -3.00
CA PHE A 53 6.05 -7.04 -3.82
C PHE A 53 6.42 -5.60 -3.44
N GLU A 54 5.43 -4.71 -3.27
CA GLU A 54 5.67 -3.32 -2.84
C GLU A 54 6.31 -3.27 -1.45
N ALA A 55 5.78 -4.05 -0.49
CA ALA A 55 6.29 -4.13 0.88
C ALA A 55 7.76 -4.59 0.94
N ARG A 56 8.11 -5.66 0.23
CA ARG A 56 9.50 -6.16 0.12
C ARG A 56 10.41 -5.12 -0.52
N THR A 57 9.97 -4.55 -1.64
CA THR A 57 10.76 -3.60 -2.43
C THR A 57 11.10 -2.34 -1.63
N ILE A 58 10.11 -1.77 -0.91
CA ILE A 58 10.36 -0.56 -0.12
C ILE A 58 11.23 -0.85 1.11
N ARG A 59 11.04 -2.00 1.76
CA ARG A 59 11.90 -2.47 2.87
C ARG A 59 13.36 -2.50 2.42
N GLU A 60 13.64 -3.20 1.32
CA GLU A 60 14.99 -3.37 0.78
C GLU A 60 15.62 -2.04 0.37
N ARG A 61 14.85 -1.16 -0.30
CA ARG A 61 15.35 0.14 -0.76
C ARG A 61 15.69 1.10 0.38
N MET A 62 14.95 1.04 1.48
CA MET A 62 15.16 1.91 2.64
C MET A 62 16.13 1.31 3.66
N GLY A 63 16.50 0.03 3.51
CA GLY A 63 17.27 -0.69 4.53
C GLY A 63 16.52 -0.79 5.86
N ALA A 64 15.19 -0.86 5.82
CA ALA A 64 14.35 -0.92 7.01
C ALA A 64 14.13 -2.37 7.47
N ASP A 65 13.82 -2.56 8.76
CA ASP A 65 13.42 -3.88 9.29
C ASP A 65 12.05 -4.32 8.75
N TRP A 66 11.18 -3.34 8.48
CA TRP A 66 9.82 -3.55 8.02
C TRP A 66 9.50 -2.68 6.79
N GLY A 67 8.71 -3.21 5.87
CA GLY A 67 8.08 -2.48 4.79
C GLY A 67 6.59 -2.78 4.71
N ILE A 68 5.82 -1.78 4.28
CA ILE A 68 4.37 -1.86 4.09
C ILE A 68 4.05 -1.58 2.63
N GLY A 69 3.19 -2.40 2.03
CA GLY A 69 2.68 -2.23 0.67
C GLY A 69 1.15 -2.19 0.68
N GLU A 70 0.56 -1.23 -0.03
CA GLU A 70 -0.89 -1.01 -0.05
C GLU A 70 -1.37 -0.64 -1.46
N THR A 71 -2.32 -1.42 -1.98
CA THR A 71 -2.86 -1.27 -3.33
C THR A 71 -4.34 -1.62 -3.38
N GLY A 72 -5.14 -0.95 -4.22
CA GLY A 72 -6.59 -1.06 -4.11
C GLY A 72 -7.36 0.01 -4.88
N ALA A 73 -8.68 -0.03 -4.72
CA ALA A 73 -9.67 0.80 -5.39
C ALA A 73 -10.49 1.57 -4.35
N SER A 74 -10.10 2.80 -4.05
CA SER A 74 -10.79 3.61 -3.03
C SER A 74 -12.20 4.05 -3.44
N GLY A 75 -12.59 3.96 -4.72
CA GLY A 75 -13.89 4.40 -5.22
C GLY A 75 -13.86 5.75 -5.96
N PRO A 76 -15.01 6.27 -6.42
CA PRO A 76 -16.35 5.72 -6.20
C PRO A 76 -16.67 4.49 -7.06
N SER A 77 -15.96 4.30 -8.16
CA SER A 77 -16.03 3.10 -8.98
C SER A 77 -14.94 2.08 -8.59
N GLY A 78 -15.11 0.84 -9.07
CA GLY A 78 -14.04 -0.17 -9.04
C GLY A 78 -12.83 0.21 -9.89
N ASN A 79 -11.84 -0.67 -9.90
CA ASN A 79 -10.64 -0.51 -10.72
C ASN A 79 -10.80 -1.17 -12.11
N PRO A 80 -9.90 -0.89 -13.08
CA PRO A 80 -9.92 -1.51 -14.41
C PRO A 80 -9.69 -3.02 -14.43
N TYR A 81 -9.31 -3.62 -13.30
CA TYR A 81 -9.07 -5.05 -13.16
C TYR A 81 -10.30 -5.84 -12.70
N GLY A 82 -11.43 -5.15 -12.47
CA GLY A 82 -12.70 -5.76 -12.08
C GLY A 82 -12.95 -5.78 -10.56
N ASP A 83 -12.04 -5.28 -9.73
CA ASP A 83 -12.27 -5.23 -8.29
C ASP A 83 -13.19 -4.02 -7.93
N PRO A 84 -14.18 -4.20 -7.04
CA PRO A 84 -15.14 -3.13 -6.69
C PRO A 84 -14.48 -2.01 -5.88
N ALA A 85 -15.19 -0.88 -5.74
CA ALA A 85 -14.82 0.14 -4.77
C ALA A 85 -14.76 -0.49 -3.36
N GLY A 86 -13.77 -0.09 -2.57
CA GLY A 86 -13.55 -0.66 -1.24
C GLY A 86 -12.71 -1.93 -1.23
N HIS A 87 -12.24 -2.40 -2.38
CA HIS A 87 -11.26 -3.50 -2.46
C HIS A 87 -9.84 -2.99 -2.29
N ALA A 88 -9.07 -3.56 -1.37
CA ALA A 88 -7.64 -3.30 -1.22
C ALA A 88 -6.89 -4.55 -0.76
N CYS A 89 -5.59 -4.59 -1.04
CA CYS A 89 -4.66 -5.54 -0.45
C CYS A 89 -3.58 -4.75 0.29
N VAL A 90 -3.28 -5.21 1.51
CA VAL A 90 -2.27 -4.63 2.38
C VAL A 90 -1.31 -5.73 2.79
N ALA A 91 -0.01 -5.47 2.69
CA ALA A 91 1.02 -6.42 3.06
C ALA A 91 2.09 -5.76 3.94
N VAL A 92 2.64 -6.58 4.83
CA VAL A 92 3.85 -6.26 5.59
C VAL A 92 4.95 -7.26 5.24
N SER A 93 6.19 -6.77 5.20
CA SER A 93 7.38 -7.59 4.99
C SER A 93 8.43 -7.21 6.02
N GLY A 94 8.95 -8.19 6.76
CA GLY A 94 9.95 -8.03 7.82
C GLY A 94 10.41 -9.40 8.33
N PRO A 95 10.67 -9.59 9.63
CA PRO A 95 10.88 -10.90 10.26
C PRO A 95 9.79 -11.92 9.95
N VAL A 96 8.56 -11.46 9.70
CA VAL A 96 7.48 -12.24 9.11
C VAL A 96 6.86 -11.48 7.94
N GLU A 97 6.18 -12.21 7.08
CA GLU A 97 5.40 -11.63 5.99
C GLU A 97 3.94 -11.99 6.17
N ARG A 98 3.06 -11.02 5.94
CA ARG A 98 1.61 -11.22 5.94
C ARG A 98 0.99 -10.31 4.91
N VAL A 99 -0.08 -10.80 4.31
CA VAL A 99 -0.92 -10.04 3.39
C VAL A 99 -2.38 -10.30 3.74
N ILE A 100 -3.19 -9.27 3.61
CA ILE A 100 -4.64 -9.34 3.77
C ILE A 100 -5.31 -8.65 2.59
N THR A 101 -6.51 -9.13 2.26
CA THR A 101 -7.42 -8.47 1.34
C THR A 101 -8.60 -7.90 2.12
N LEU A 102 -8.93 -6.65 1.85
CA LEU A 102 -10.05 -5.91 2.43
C LEU A 102 -11.14 -5.71 1.39
N ALA A 103 -12.39 -5.89 1.81
CA ALA A 103 -13.58 -5.50 1.08
C ALA A 103 -14.48 -4.70 2.02
N THR A 104 -14.46 -3.37 1.91
CA THR A 104 -15.17 -2.48 2.85
C THR A 104 -16.66 -2.37 2.57
N GLY A 105 -17.09 -2.65 1.32
CA GLY A 105 -18.47 -2.42 0.85
C GLY A 105 -18.82 -0.94 0.68
N GLU A 106 -17.87 -0.02 0.89
CA GLU A 106 -18.08 1.42 0.81
C GLU A 106 -17.73 1.95 -0.58
N THR A 107 -18.49 2.93 -1.06
CA THR A 107 -18.21 3.66 -2.29
C THR A 107 -17.60 5.04 -2.03
N ASP A 108 -17.64 5.52 -0.79
CA ASP A 108 -17.03 6.80 -0.45
C ASP A 108 -15.50 6.71 -0.47
N ARG A 109 -14.88 7.55 -1.30
CA ARG A 109 -13.42 7.54 -1.50
C ARG A 109 -12.66 7.88 -0.23
N GLY A 110 -13.07 8.93 0.46
CA GLY A 110 -12.35 9.41 1.66
C GLY A 110 -12.38 8.38 2.78
N LYS A 111 -13.56 7.79 3.01
CA LYS A 111 -13.78 6.72 3.98
C LYS A 111 -12.93 5.49 3.67
N ASN A 112 -12.92 5.04 2.41
CA ASN A 112 -12.07 3.92 1.99
C ASN A 112 -10.58 4.20 2.18
N MET A 113 -10.11 5.41 1.86
CA MET A 113 -8.70 5.77 2.07
C MET A 113 -8.28 5.60 3.53
N TRP A 114 -9.13 6.02 4.48
CA TRP A 114 -8.89 5.83 5.91
C TRP A 114 -9.03 4.39 6.37
N LEU A 115 -10.03 3.65 5.88
CA LEU A 115 -10.21 2.22 6.20
C LEU A 115 -9.01 1.38 5.74
N PHE A 116 -8.47 1.66 4.55
CA PHE A 116 -7.26 0.99 4.05
C PHE A 116 -6.04 1.34 4.89
N ALA A 117 -5.90 2.60 5.31
CA ALA A 117 -4.80 3.02 6.17
C ALA A 117 -4.89 2.40 7.58
N HIS A 118 -6.10 2.23 8.13
CA HIS A 118 -6.31 1.62 9.44
C HIS A 118 -6.00 0.11 9.46
N ALA A 119 -6.16 -0.56 8.32
CA ALA A 119 -5.86 -1.98 8.17
C ALA A 119 -4.38 -2.30 8.01
N ALA A 120 -3.56 -1.29 7.70
CA ALA A 120 -2.12 -1.38 7.53
C ALA A 120 -1.38 -1.19 8.85
#